data_AF-A0A1F5ATS8-F1
#
_entry.id   AF-A0A1F5ATS8-F1
#
_cell.length_a   1.000
_cell.length_b   1.000
_cell.length_c   1.000
_cell.angle_alpha   90.00
_cell.angle_beta   90.00
_cell.angle_gamma   90.00
#
_symmetry.space_group_name_H-M   'P 1'
#
loop_
_entity.id
_entity.type
_entity.pdbx_description
1 polymer ?
#
loop_
_entity_poly.entity_id
_entity_poly.type
_entity_poly.pdbx_seq_one_letter_code
_entity_poly.pdbx_strand_id
1 'polypeptide(L)'
;MFKRTTTAFLLAILAVGGLASCRKKAQVKGIDLTVGFSDKTLTDNLITEMKYYWKTTGELVRLPKDYTIYVHFWHGSNLLFQDDHAPQPPTSKWEPGQEYTYQRRIYIPSFIDEFDPSFKGEEELKLVVGFYNPYDRTGETKREILVRKLRVLPPPPDVPEIVYEKGWYDLEVDPQSPLKQWRWLGREARCLIDNPGRDALLVIRGGVNKDALANQKVIFKINDLVLDEFVSAEAVFEKSYNIKKEMLGDKDEFSLTITTDQVFVPAKINPQSKDERELGFQISFIYFR
;
A
#
# COMPACT_ATOMS: atom_id res chain seq x y z
N MET A 1 -70.21 25.10 7.22
CA MET A 1 -69.01 25.61 7.91
C MET A 1 -67.83 24.80 7.39
N PHE A 2 -66.99 25.44 6.59
CA PHE A 2 -65.82 24.86 5.92
C PHE A 2 -64.74 24.47 6.94
N LYS A 3 -64.10 23.31 6.76
CA LYS A 3 -62.63 23.17 6.74
C LYS A 3 -62.23 21.78 6.23
N ARG A 4 -61.73 21.79 4.99
CA ARG A 4 -60.94 20.72 4.37
C ARG A 4 -59.57 20.67 5.05
N THR A 5 -59.13 19.51 5.49
CA THR A 5 -57.72 19.25 5.83
C THR A 5 -57.14 18.37 4.74
N THR A 6 -56.41 19.00 3.83
CA THR A 6 -55.64 18.36 2.77
C THR A 6 -54.28 17.97 3.35
N THR A 7 -54.01 16.68 3.49
CA THR A 7 -52.69 16.16 3.89
C THR A 7 -51.77 16.20 2.67
N ALA A 8 -50.80 17.12 2.66
CA ALA A 8 -49.78 17.18 1.62
C ALA A 8 -48.66 16.17 1.94
N PHE A 9 -48.54 15.12 1.11
CA PHE A 9 -47.37 14.25 1.10
C PHE A 9 -46.24 14.95 0.33
N LEU A 10 -45.18 15.34 1.03
CA LEU A 10 -43.93 15.77 0.40
C LEU A 10 -43.18 14.52 -0.09
N LEU A 11 -43.13 14.31 -1.40
CA LEU A 11 -42.17 13.40 -2.03
C LEU A 11 -40.78 14.08 -1.97
N ALA A 12 -39.89 13.53 -1.14
CA ALA A 12 -38.47 13.87 -1.20
C ALA A 12 -37.85 13.18 -2.43
N ILE A 13 -37.64 13.94 -3.50
CA ILE A 13 -36.87 13.48 -4.67
C ILE A 13 -35.40 13.46 -4.26
N LEU A 14 -34.82 12.26 -4.08
CA LEU A 14 -33.37 12.08 -4.00
C LEU A 14 -32.78 12.47 -5.36
N ALA A 15 -32.20 13.65 -5.44
CA ALA A 15 -31.33 14.04 -6.55
C ALA A 15 -30.01 13.26 -6.42
N VAL A 16 -29.94 12.09 -7.05
CA VAL A 16 -28.68 11.41 -7.31
C VAL A 16 -27.95 12.22 -8.39
N GLY A 17 -27.11 13.15 -7.95
CA GLY A 17 -26.19 13.88 -8.82
C GLY A 17 -25.20 12.91 -9.44
N GLY A 18 -25.47 12.48 -10.67
CA GLY A 18 -24.53 11.73 -11.49
C GLY A 18 -23.36 12.63 -11.87
N LEU A 19 -22.22 12.49 -11.18
CA LEU A 19 -20.94 12.94 -11.70
C LEU A 19 -20.63 12.12 -12.94
N ALA A 20 -20.92 12.68 -14.11
CA ALA A 20 -20.51 12.15 -15.40
C ALA A 20 -18.99 12.29 -15.55
N SER A 21 -18.25 11.45 -14.83
CA SER A 21 -16.84 11.19 -15.13
C SER A 21 -16.80 10.51 -16.49
N CYS A 22 -16.19 11.17 -17.47
CA CYS A 22 -16.00 10.65 -18.82
C CYS A 22 -15.19 9.33 -18.75
N ARG A 23 -15.87 8.20 -18.63
CA ARG A 23 -15.27 6.87 -18.66
C ARG A 23 -14.94 6.57 -20.12
N LYS A 24 -13.65 6.52 -20.46
CA LYS A 24 -13.19 5.89 -21.71
C LYS A 24 -13.70 4.44 -21.67
N LYS A 25 -14.46 4.02 -22.68
CA LYS A 25 -15.02 2.65 -22.75
C LYS A 25 -13.89 1.62 -22.61
N ALA A 26 -14.10 0.59 -21.79
CA ALA A 26 -13.17 -0.52 -21.63
C ALA A 26 -12.83 -1.10 -23.01
N GLN A 27 -11.54 -1.35 -23.28
CA GLN A 27 -11.10 -1.97 -24.53
C GLN A 27 -11.47 -3.46 -24.60
N VAL A 28 -11.89 -4.05 -23.47
CA VAL A 28 -12.34 -5.44 -23.39
C VAL A 28 -13.87 -5.45 -23.38
N LYS A 29 -14.46 -6.01 -24.43
CA LYS A 29 -15.92 -6.09 -24.59
C LYS A 29 -16.52 -6.95 -23.47
N GLY A 30 -17.57 -6.43 -22.85
CA GLY A 30 -18.34 -7.13 -21.82
C GLY A 30 -17.68 -7.21 -20.45
N ILE A 31 -16.72 -6.32 -20.15
CA ILE A 31 -16.13 -6.19 -18.82
C ILE A 31 -16.17 -4.74 -18.38
N ASP A 32 -16.79 -4.51 -17.23
CA ASP A 32 -16.78 -3.23 -16.54
C ASP A 32 -16.01 -3.36 -15.22
N LEU A 33 -15.23 -2.32 -14.90
CA LEU A 33 -14.53 -2.22 -13.62
C LEU A 33 -14.93 -0.93 -12.91
N THR A 34 -15.28 -1.07 -11.64
CA THR A 34 -15.30 0.03 -10.68
C THR A 34 -14.26 -0.21 -9.60
N VAL A 35 -13.48 0.82 -9.29
CA VAL A 35 -12.50 0.79 -8.20
C VAL A 35 -12.93 1.76 -7.11
N GLY A 36 -12.95 1.32 -5.87
CA GLY A 36 -13.09 2.17 -4.68
C GLY A 36 -11.82 2.18 -3.84
N PHE A 37 -11.76 3.11 -2.88
CA PHE A 37 -10.75 3.12 -1.82
C PHE A 37 -11.45 3.14 -0.46
N SER A 38 -10.83 2.56 0.58
CA SER A 38 -11.36 2.65 1.94
C SER A 38 -11.25 4.08 2.49
N ASP A 39 -10.19 4.80 2.14
CA ASP A 39 -10.02 6.21 2.46
C ASP A 39 -10.85 7.12 1.53
N LYS A 40 -11.60 8.06 2.14
CA LYS A 40 -12.40 9.05 1.41
C LYS A 40 -11.53 10.06 0.67
N THR A 41 -10.41 10.41 1.28
CA THR A 41 -9.41 11.35 0.75
C THR A 41 -8.12 10.58 0.59
N LEU A 42 -7.58 10.56 -0.63
CA LEU A 42 -6.27 10.00 -0.86
C LEU A 42 -5.22 11.06 -0.55
N THR A 43 -4.18 10.67 0.17
CA THR A 43 -2.96 11.46 0.31
C THR A 43 -1.78 10.67 -0.19
N ASP A 44 -0.66 11.34 -0.43
CA ASP A 44 0.61 10.62 -0.51
C ASP A 44 1.00 10.13 0.90
N ASN A 45 1.98 9.23 0.97
CA ASN A 45 2.32 8.49 2.19
C ASN A 45 1.08 7.87 2.88
N LEU A 46 0.31 7.06 2.15
CA LEU A 46 -0.95 6.48 2.62
C LEU A 46 -1.03 4.98 2.34
N ILE A 47 -1.26 4.18 3.38
CA ILE A 47 -1.77 2.82 3.23
C ILE A 47 -3.29 2.88 3.18
N THR A 48 -3.88 2.39 2.09
CA THR A 48 -5.34 2.25 1.92
C THR A 48 -5.66 0.89 1.32
N GLU A 49 -6.91 0.45 1.46
CA GLU A 49 -7.44 -0.66 0.68
C GLU A 49 -8.02 -0.14 -0.63
N MET A 50 -7.63 -0.75 -1.74
CA MET A 50 -8.22 -0.59 -3.05
C MET A 50 -9.22 -1.73 -3.27
N LYS A 51 -10.49 -1.38 -3.54
CA LYS A 51 -11.60 -2.32 -3.69
C LYS A 51 -11.97 -2.43 -5.17
N TYR A 52 -11.97 -3.64 -5.69
CA TYR A 52 -12.27 -3.94 -7.09
C TYR A 52 -13.67 -4.52 -7.18
N TYR A 53 -14.45 -3.99 -8.12
CA TYR A 53 -15.78 -4.47 -8.47
C TYR A 53 -15.82 -4.69 -9.98
N TRP A 54 -15.61 -5.93 -10.37
CA TRP A 54 -15.66 -6.36 -11.76
C TRP A 54 -17.06 -6.86 -12.08
N LYS A 55 -17.62 -6.40 -13.20
CA LYS A 55 -18.89 -6.89 -13.72
C LYS A 55 -18.70 -7.38 -15.14
N THR A 56 -19.08 -8.62 -15.40
CA THR A 56 -19.09 -9.18 -16.76
C THR A 56 -20.49 -9.07 -17.33
N THR A 57 -20.60 -8.68 -18.60
CA THR A 57 -21.90 -8.60 -19.28
C THR A 57 -22.16 -9.88 -20.08
N GLY A 58 -23.39 -10.04 -20.59
CA GLY A 58 -23.71 -11.14 -21.51
C GLY A 58 -22.90 -11.12 -22.83
N GLU A 59 -22.21 -10.01 -23.13
CA GLU A 59 -21.33 -9.88 -24.29
C GLU A 59 -19.90 -10.38 -24.03
N LEU A 60 -19.60 -10.82 -22.81
CA LEU A 60 -18.27 -11.34 -22.48
C LEU A 60 -17.98 -12.60 -23.31
N VAL A 61 -16.97 -12.50 -24.17
CA VAL A 61 -16.34 -13.67 -24.75
C VAL A 61 -15.38 -14.24 -23.72
N ARG A 62 -15.50 -15.54 -23.45
CA ARG A 62 -14.66 -16.24 -22.47
C ARG A 62 -13.17 -15.94 -22.72
N LEU A 63 -12.48 -15.53 -21.67
CA LEU A 63 -11.06 -15.21 -21.74
C LEU A 63 -10.27 -16.53 -21.91
N PRO A 64 -9.45 -16.67 -22.96
CA PRO A 64 -8.83 -17.95 -23.30
C PRO A 64 -7.64 -18.33 -22.40
N LYS A 65 -7.17 -17.37 -21.58
CA LYS A 65 -6.00 -17.51 -20.72
C LYS A 65 -6.25 -16.81 -19.39
N ASP A 66 -5.41 -17.14 -18.41
CA ASP A 66 -5.30 -16.40 -17.17
C ASP A 66 -4.47 -15.14 -17.41
N TYR A 67 -5.15 -14.01 -17.43
CA TYR A 67 -4.55 -12.70 -17.55
C TYR A 67 -4.22 -12.17 -16.15
N THR A 68 -3.08 -11.50 -16.05
CA THR A 68 -2.73 -10.69 -14.89
C THR A 68 -3.42 -9.34 -15.00
N ILE A 69 -3.90 -8.83 -13.88
CA ILE A 69 -4.39 -7.47 -13.76
C ILE A 69 -3.19 -6.58 -13.51
N TYR A 70 -2.90 -5.68 -14.44
CA TYR A 70 -1.95 -4.60 -14.17
C TYR A 70 -2.69 -3.41 -13.56
N VAL A 71 -2.06 -2.78 -12.57
CA VAL A 71 -2.59 -1.65 -11.80
C VAL A 71 -1.47 -0.65 -11.66
N HIS A 72 -1.47 0.37 -12.52
CA HIS A 72 -0.37 1.33 -12.62
C HIS A 72 -0.84 2.71 -12.19
N PHE A 73 -0.07 3.34 -11.31
CA PHE A 73 -0.28 4.71 -10.85
C PHE A 73 0.81 5.60 -11.44
N TRP A 74 0.40 6.54 -12.29
CA TRP A 74 1.31 7.43 -12.99
C TRP A 74 1.20 8.86 -12.43
N HIS A 75 2.34 9.48 -12.18
CA HIS A 75 2.45 10.92 -11.92
C HIS A 75 3.13 11.57 -13.13
N GLY A 76 2.36 12.34 -13.91
CA GLY A 76 2.80 12.78 -15.24
C GLY A 76 3.13 11.60 -16.16
N SER A 77 4.38 11.55 -16.63
CA SER A 77 4.91 10.44 -17.46
C SER A 77 5.58 9.33 -16.65
N ASN A 78 5.73 9.51 -15.34
CA ASN A 78 6.49 8.60 -14.49
C ASN A 78 5.56 7.57 -13.86
N LEU A 79 5.89 6.28 -14.03
CA LEU A 79 5.22 5.22 -13.28
C LEU A 79 5.67 5.33 -11.82
N LEU A 80 4.78 5.81 -10.96
CA LEU A 80 5.11 6.05 -9.55
C LEU A 80 5.16 4.73 -8.77
N PHE A 81 4.12 3.92 -8.90
CA PHE A 81 4.07 2.57 -8.32
C PHE A 81 3.04 1.69 -9.04
N GLN A 82 3.08 0.39 -8.73
CA GLN A 82 2.20 -0.62 -9.31
C GLN A 82 1.77 -1.67 -8.27
N ASP A 83 0.61 -2.28 -8.49
CA ASP A 83 0.08 -3.41 -7.73
C ASP A 83 -0.47 -4.49 -8.67
N ASP A 84 0.38 -4.93 -9.60
CA ASP A 84 0.03 -5.96 -10.58
C ASP A 84 -0.19 -7.31 -9.88
N HIS A 85 -1.28 -8.00 -10.21
CA HIS A 85 -1.67 -9.22 -9.49
C HIS A 85 -2.52 -10.17 -10.35
N ALA A 86 -2.49 -11.46 -9.99
CA ALA A 86 -3.42 -12.45 -10.52
C ALA A 86 -4.73 -12.41 -9.70
N PRO A 87 -5.91 -12.19 -10.31
CA PRO A 87 -7.18 -12.24 -9.60
C PRO A 87 -7.53 -13.67 -9.19
N GLN A 88 -8.36 -13.79 -8.15
CA GLN A 88 -8.99 -15.04 -7.74
C GLN A 88 -10.53 -14.88 -7.79
N PRO A 89 -11.26 -15.72 -8.55
CA PRO A 89 -10.75 -16.78 -9.41
C PRO A 89 -9.98 -16.24 -10.64
N PRO A 90 -9.10 -17.06 -11.25
CA PRO A 90 -8.38 -16.69 -12.47
C PRO A 90 -9.33 -16.27 -13.60
N THR A 91 -8.90 -15.34 -14.45
CA THR A 91 -9.76 -14.72 -15.47
C THR A 91 -10.33 -15.69 -16.50
N SER A 92 -9.65 -16.82 -16.78
CA SER A 92 -10.18 -17.86 -17.70
C SER A 92 -11.42 -18.58 -17.17
N LYS A 93 -11.69 -18.43 -15.86
CA LYS A 93 -12.88 -18.95 -15.19
C LYS A 93 -13.99 -17.89 -15.04
N TRP A 94 -13.79 -16.69 -15.57
CA TRP A 94 -14.83 -15.67 -15.52
C TRP A 94 -15.94 -15.99 -16.51
N GLU A 95 -17.18 -15.91 -16.03
CA GLU A 95 -18.38 -16.23 -16.81
C GLU A 95 -19.16 -14.96 -17.14
N PRO A 96 -19.95 -14.93 -18.23
CA PRO A 96 -20.82 -13.80 -18.55
C PRO A 96 -21.89 -13.54 -17.47
N GLY A 97 -22.18 -12.26 -17.18
CA GLY A 97 -23.24 -11.87 -16.25
C GLY A 97 -22.90 -12.01 -14.77
N GLN A 98 -21.62 -12.23 -14.43
CA GLN A 98 -21.14 -12.41 -13.07
C GLN A 98 -20.49 -11.15 -12.50
N GLU A 99 -20.35 -11.14 -11.18
CA GLU A 99 -19.63 -10.10 -10.45
C GLU A 99 -18.47 -10.70 -9.67
N TYR A 100 -17.30 -10.07 -9.74
CA TYR A 100 -16.11 -10.47 -9.00
C TYR A 100 -15.61 -9.30 -8.17
N THR A 101 -15.57 -9.50 -6.85
CA THR A 101 -15.19 -8.46 -5.90
C THR A 101 -14.07 -8.92 -5.00
N TYR A 102 -13.07 -8.06 -4.82
CA TYR A 102 -11.99 -8.30 -3.86
C TYR A 102 -11.31 -6.97 -3.51
N GLN A 103 -10.45 -7.01 -2.51
CA GLN A 103 -9.68 -5.85 -2.07
C GLN A 103 -8.21 -6.16 -1.97
N ARG A 104 -7.38 -5.15 -2.15
CA ARG A 104 -5.93 -5.22 -1.99
C ARG A 104 -5.45 -4.01 -1.22
N ARG A 105 -4.56 -4.23 -0.27
CA ARG A 105 -3.88 -3.14 0.42
C ARG A 105 -2.80 -2.59 -0.49
N ILE A 106 -2.79 -1.27 -0.67
CA ILE A 106 -1.76 -0.55 -1.41
C ILE A 106 -1.10 0.49 -0.51
N TYR A 107 0.10 0.92 -0.89
CA TYR A 107 0.77 2.07 -0.31
C TYR A 107 0.98 3.10 -1.43
N ILE A 108 0.41 4.29 -1.25
CA ILE A 108 0.69 5.47 -2.07
C ILE A 108 1.97 6.09 -1.49
N PRO A 109 3.11 6.05 -2.20
CA PRO A 109 4.38 6.57 -1.70
C PRO A 109 4.29 8.09 -1.52
N SER A 110 5.21 8.67 -0.76
CA SER A 110 5.37 10.12 -0.76
C SER A 110 5.94 10.57 -2.11
N PHE A 111 5.31 11.58 -2.71
CA PHE A 111 5.73 12.12 -4.01
C PHE A 111 5.38 13.60 -4.18
N ILE A 112 4.62 14.18 -3.26
CA ILE A 112 4.23 15.58 -3.30
C ILE A 112 5.34 16.39 -2.63
N ASP A 113 5.89 17.36 -3.36
CA ASP A 113 6.77 18.38 -2.78
C ASP A 113 5.94 19.63 -2.47
N GLU A 114 5.56 19.80 -1.21
CA GLU A 114 4.77 20.94 -0.75
C GLU A 114 5.53 22.27 -0.86
N PHE A 115 6.86 22.24 -1.03
CA PHE A 115 7.70 23.41 -1.19
C PHE A 115 7.93 23.80 -2.65
N ASP A 116 7.47 23.00 -3.61
CA ASP A 116 7.50 23.35 -5.03
C ASP A 116 6.61 24.58 -5.27
N PRO A 117 7.14 25.71 -5.80
CA PRO A 117 6.35 26.91 -6.09
C PRO A 117 5.19 26.67 -7.08
N SER A 118 5.27 25.61 -7.88
CA SER A 118 4.24 25.19 -8.82
C SER A 118 3.10 24.43 -8.15
N PHE A 119 3.30 23.86 -6.95
CA PHE A 119 2.30 23.11 -6.21
C PHE A 119 1.05 23.96 -5.91
N LYS A 120 -0.14 23.38 -6.10
CA LYS A 120 -1.44 24.06 -5.94
C LYS A 120 -2.34 23.41 -4.89
N GLY A 121 -1.75 22.70 -3.93
CA GLY A 121 -2.47 22.07 -2.81
C GLY A 121 -2.98 20.66 -3.09
N GLU A 122 -2.86 20.17 -4.33
CA GLU A 122 -3.18 18.80 -4.72
C GLU A 122 -2.36 18.36 -5.93
N GLU A 123 -2.17 17.06 -6.05
CA GLU A 123 -1.58 16.40 -7.20
C GLU A 123 -2.56 15.41 -7.85
N GLU A 124 -2.29 15.06 -9.10
CA GLU A 124 -3.09 14.09 -9.84
C GLU A 124 -2.28 12.81 -10.10
N LEU A 125 -2.84 11.66 -9.68
CA LEU A 125 -2.38 10.35 -10.13
C LEU A 125 -3.30 9.81 -11.21
N LYS A 126 -2.74 9.40 -12.34
CA LYS A 126 -3.47 8.63 -13.34
C LYS A 126 -3.40 7.15 -12.99
N LEU A 127 -4.50 6.59 -12.52
CA LEU A 127 -4.73 5.17 -12.34
C LEU A 127 -5.09 4.52 -13.68
N VAL A 128 -4.35 3.48 -14.06
CA VAL A 128 -4.65 2.63 -15.21
C VAL A 128 -4.77 1.18 -14.73
N VAL A 129 -5.92 0.56 -15.01
CA VAL A 129 -6.16 -0.86 -14.72
C VAL A 129 -6.54 -1.58 -16.00
N GLY A 130 -5.98 -2.75 -16.19
CA GLY A 130 -6.29 -3.59 -17.34
C GLY A 130 -5.74 -4.99 -17.24
N PHE A 131 -5.82 -5.73 -18.34
CA PHE A 131 -5.28 -7.08 -18.45
C PHE A 131 -4.01 -7.12 -19.29
N TYR A 132 -3.09 -7.99 -18.91
CA TYR A 132 -1.97 -8.38 -19.77
C TYR A 132 -1.67 -9.87 -19.59
N ASN A 133 -1.09 -10.49 -20.62
CA ASN A 133 -0.59 -11.84 -20.49
C ASN A 133 0.86 -11.78 -19.98
N PRO A 134 1.19 -12.32 -18.80
CA PRO A 134 2.55 -12.25 -18.25
C PRO A 134 3.59 -13.01 -19.10
N TYR A 135 3.15 -13.94 -19.96
CA TYR A 135 4.01 -14.68 -20.87
C TYR A 135 4.21 -14.01 -22.22
N ASP A 136 3.51 -12.91 -22.48
CA ASP A 136 3.66 -12.12 -23.69
C ASP A 136 4.69 -11.00 -23.46
N ARG A 137 5.84 -11.12 -24.13
CA ARG A 137 6.94 -10.15 -24.04
C ARG A 137 6.82 -9.01 -25.07
N THR A 138 5.89 -9.05 -26.01
CA THR A 138 5.71 -7.98 -27.00
C THR A 138 4.95 -6.79 -26.42
N GLY A 139 4.18 -7.01 -25.34
CA GLY A 139 3.33 -6.01 -24.71
C GLY A 139 2.00 -5.77 -25.45
N GLU A 140 1.78 -6.45 -26.57
CA GLU A 140 0.60 -6.28 -27.43
C GLU A 140 -0.68 -6.81 -26.78
N THR A 141 -0.58 -7.66 -25.76
CA THR A 141 -1.73 -8.17 -25.00
C THR A 141 -2.26 -7.20 -23.95
N LYS A 142 -1.60 -6.05 -23.72
CA LYS A 142 -2.12 -5.04 -22.79
C LYS A 142 -3.46 -4.50 -23.31
N ARG A 143 -4.49 -4.60 -22.47
CA ARG A 143 -5.84 -4.07 -22.73
C ARG A 143 -6.26 -3.21 -21.56
N GLU A 144 -6.48 -1.92 -21.82
CA GLU A 144 -6.95 -0.97 -20.80
C GLU A 144 -8.45 -1.19 -20.54
N ILE A 145 -8.84 -1.22 -19.27
CA ILE A 145 -10.25 -1.38 -18.85
C ILE A 145 -10.72 -0.12 -18.14
N LEU A 146 -9.90 0.41 -17.23
CA LEU A 146 -10.19 1.62 -16.48
C LEU A 146 -9.00 2.57 -16.59
N VAL A 147 -9.29 3.82 -16.95
CA VAL A 147 -8.38 4.95 -16.77
C VAL A 147 -9.09 5.99 -15.92
N ARG A 148 -8.52 6.36 -14.79
CA ARG A 148 -9.11 7.32 -13.86
C ARG A 148 -8.05 8.26 -13.31
N LYS A 149 -8.38 9.55 -13.27
CA LYS A 149 -7.61 10.56 -12.54
C LYS A 149 -8.01 10.54 -11.07
N LEU A 150 -7.03 10.43 -10.19
CA LEU A 150 -7.18 10.43 -8.75
C LEU A 150 -6.61 11.75 -8.24
N ARG A 151 -7.42 12.47 -7.46
CA ARG A 151 -6.96 13.62 -6.69
C ARG A 151 -6.25 13.12 -5.44
N VAL A 152 -5.04 13.58 -5.21
CA VAL A 152 -4.20 13.23 -4.06
C VAL A 152 -3.77 14.51 -3.36
N LEU A 153 -3.94 14.57 -2.05
CA LEU A 153 -3.51 15.71 -1.22
C LEU A 153 -2.20 15.37 -0.49
N PRO A 154 -1.48 16.37 0.04
CA PRO A 154 -0.44 16.12 1.03
C PRO A 154 -0.99 15.36 2.24
N PRO A 155 -0.13 14.71 3.04
CA PRO A 155 -0.55 14.07 4.26
C PRO A 155 -1.08 15.15 5.22
N PRO A 156 -2.04 14.82 6.10
CA PRO A 156 -2.48 15.77 7.13
C PRO A 156 -1.30 16.24 7.99
N PRO A 157 -1.34 17.46 8.55
CA PRO A 157 -0.28 17.97 9.41
C PRO A 157 -0.01 17.15 10.68
N ASP A 158 -0.93 16.25 11.04
CA ASP A 158 -0.83 15.37 12.21
C ASP A 158 -0.27 13.97 11.86
N VAL A 159 0.30 13.80 10.66
CA VAL A 159 1.00 12.56 10.30
C VAL A 159 2.32 12.49 11.07
N PRO A 160 2.52 11.43 11.88
CA PRO A 160 3.73 11.31 12.68
C PRO A 160 5.02 11.26 11.87
N GLU A 161 6.03 11.99 12.33
CA GLU A 161 7.40 11.81 11.86
C GLU A 161 8.03 10.57 12.52
N ILE A 162 8.88 9.86 11.76
CA ILE A 162 9.64 8.71 12.25
C ILE A 162 11.13 9.06 12.17
N VAL A 163 11.73 9.33 13.33
CA VAL A 163 13.15 9.63 13.46
C VAL A 163 13.92 8.36 13.80
N TYR A 164 14.84 7.97 12.92
CA TYR A 164 15.74 6.83 13.13
C TYR A 164 16.87 7.25 14.10
N GLU A 165 16.88 6.68 15.30
CA GLU A 165 17.87 7.01 16.33
C GLU A 165 19.06 6.02 16.29
N LYS A 166 19.53 5.56 17.46
CA LYS A 166 20.66 4.66 17.59
C LYS A 166 20.31 3.23 17.12
N GLY A 167 21.32 2.54 16.60
CA GLY A 167 21.27 1.10 16.28
C GLY A 167 21.01 0.79 14.80
N TRP A 168 20.73 1.82 14.01
CA TRP A 168 20.61 1.75 12.56
C TRP A 168 21.97 1.93 11.89
N TYR A 169 22.20 1.18 10.83
CA TYR A 169 23.21 1.48 9.84
C TYR A 169 22.67 2.45 8.78
N ASP A 170 23.57 2.93 7.92
CA ASP A 170 23.24 3.85 6.83
C ASP A 170 22.18 3.28 5.89
N LEU A 171 21.45 4.18 5.23
CA LEU A 171 20.44 3.81 4.25
C LEU A 171 21.14 3.22 3.03
N GLU A 172 20.72 2.03 2.66
CA GLU A 172 21.15 1.32 1.46
C GLU A 172 20.04 1.34 0.42
N VAL A 173 20.45 1.36 -0.84
CA VAL A 173 19.56 1.44 -2.01
C VAL A 173 20.03 0.41 -3.03
N ASP A 174 19.10 -0.35 -3.61
CA ASP A 174 19.41 -1.24 -4.72
C ASP A 174 19.80 -0.42 -5.96
N PRO A 175 21.04 -0.55 -6.49
CA PRO A 175 21.47 0.22 -7.66
C PRO A 175 20.63 -0.05 -8.91
N GLN A 176 20.00 -1.22 -9.00
CA GLN A 176 19.12 -1.61 -10.11
C GLN A 176 17.65 -1.26 -9.86
N SER A 177 17.31 -0.88 -8.63
CA SER A 177 15.95 -0.54 -8.24
C SER A 177 15.95 0.53 -7.15
N PRO A 178 16.12 1.83 -7.50
CA PRO A 178 16.30 2.90 -6.51
C PRO A 178 15.16 3.07 -5.49
N LEU A 179 13.98 2.53 -5.77
CA LEU A 179 12.84 2.49 -4.85
C LEU A 179 12.94 1.38 -3.79
N LYS A 180 13.82 0.39 -3.99
CA LYS A 180 14.13 -0.62 -2.99
C LYS A 180 15.24 -0.09 -2.10
N GLN A 181 14.85 0.32 -0.91
CA GLN A 181 15.74 0.88 0.09
C GLN A 181 15.56 0.15 1.41
N TRP A 182 16.62 0.10 2.21
CA TRP A 182 16.57 -0.52 3.53
C TRP A 182 17.64 0.04 4.45
N ARG A 183 17.44 -0.15 5.75
CA ARG A 183 18.47 0.02 6.76
C ARG A 183 18.69 -1.29 7.46
N TRP A 184 19.95 -1.68 7.60
CA TRP A 184 20.30 -2.74 8.52
C TRP A 184 20.24 -2.22 9.96
N LEU A 185 19.90 -3.10 10.89
CA LEU A 185 20.17 -2.88 12.31
C LEU A 185 21.12 -3.96 12.84
N GLY A 186 21.78 -3.66 13.95
CA GLY A 186 22.49 -4.67 14.75
C GLY A 186 21.50 -5.50 15.58
N ARG A 187 21.84 -5.70 16.86
CA ARG A 187 20.97 -6.42 17.81
C ARG A 187 19.70 -5.64 18.17
N GLU A 188 19.79 -4.31 18.19
CA GLU A 188 18.71 -3.42 18.57
C GLU A 188 18.84 -2.12 17.79
N ALA A 189 17.71 -1.59 17.35
CA ALA A 189 17.58 -0.24 16.82
C ALA A 189 16.30 0.42 17.34
N ARG A 190 16.31 1.75 17.40
CA ARG A 190 15.22 2.54 17.95
C ARG A 190 14.78 3.61 16.97
N CYS A 191 13.48 3.83 16.90
CA CYS A 191 12.88 5.02 16.31
C CYS A 191 12.16 5.82 17.39
N LEU A 192 12.25 7.14 17.29
CA LEU A 192 11.37 8.07 17.99
C LEU A 192 10.27 8.48 17.00
N ILE A 193 9.01 8.38 17.42
CA ILE A 193 7.86 8.61 16.56
C ILE A 193 6.90 9.56 17.26
N ASP A 194 6.41 10.57 16.54
CA ASP A 194 5.39 11.47 17.09
C ASP A 194 4.15 10.68 17.51
N ASN A 195 3.55 11.07 18.63
CA ASN A 195 2.32 10.50 19.12
C ASN A 195 1.13 11.29 18.54
N PRO A 196 0.34 10.69 17.63
CA PRO A 196 -0.81 11.37 17.05
C PRO A 196 -1.99 11.51 18.03
N GLY A 197 -1.86 10.96 19.25
CA GLY A 197 -2.89 11.04 20.30
C GLY A 197 -4.17 10.28 19.97
N ARG A 198 -4.11 9.32 19.02
CA ARG A 198 -5.21 8.48 18.52
C ARG A 198 -4.73 7.08 18.16
N ASP A 199 -5.68 6.18 17.92
CA ASP A 199 -5.39 4.88 17.30
C ASP A 199 -4.72 5.07 15.93
N ALA A 200 -3.75 4.21 15.61
CA ALA A 200 -2.97 4.28 14.38
C ALA A 200 -2.59 2.89 13.88
N LEU A 201 -2.36 2.76 12.57
CA LEU A 201 -1.83 1.58 11.91
C LEU A 201 -0.31 1.65 11.86
N LEU A 202 0.36 0.68 12.49
CA LEU A 202 1.78 0.42 12.32
C LEU A 202 1.98 -0.69 11.27
N VAL A 203 2.73 -0.41 10.20
CA VAL A 203 3.18 -1.43 9.24
C VAL A 203 4.70 -1.43 9.17
N ILE A 204 5.30 -2.61 9.32
CA ILE A 204 6.74 -2.80 9.24
C ILE A 204 7.04 -3.85 8.17
N ARG A 205 7.89 -3.51 7.21
CA ARG A 205 8.46 -4.46 6.24
C ARG A 205 9.95 -4.59 6.48
N GLY A 206 10.42 -5.83 6.42
CA GLY A 206 11.83 -6.13 6.60
C GLY A 206 12.22 -7.45 5.97
N GLY A 207 13.49 -7.80 6.11
CA GLY A 207 14.01 -9.07 5.66
C GLY A 207 15.06 -9.61 6.61
N VAL A 208 15.03 -10.92 6.82
CA VAL A 208 16.01 -11.69 7.60
C VAL A 208 16.87 -12.53 6.67
N ASN A 209 18.12 -12.79 7.06
CA ASN A 209 18.98 -13.69 6.31
C ASN A 209 18.82 -15.13 6.83
N LYS A 210 17.95 -15.91 6.16
CA LYS A 210 17.64 -17.30 6.56
C LYS A 210 18.83 -18.26 6.39
N ASP A 211 19.75 -17.96 5.47
CA ASP A 211 20.96 -18.77 5.25
C ASP A 211 21.98 -18.55 6.38
N ALA A 212 22.07 -17.31 6.87
CA ALA A 212 22.94 -16.97 8.00
C ALA A 212 22.33 -17.43 9.34
N LEU A 213 21.03 -17.19 9.54
CA LEU A 213 20.33 -17.36 10.81
C LEU A 213 18.92 -17.95 10.58
N ALA A 214 18.82 -19.27 10.59
CA ALA A 214 17.57 -19.97 10.27
C ALA A 214 16.43 -19.68 11.28
N ASN A 215 16.76 -19.48 12.56
CA ASN A 215 15.80 -19.33 13.66
C ASN A 215 15.95 -17.98 14.39
N GLN A 216 16.33 -16.93 13.66
CA GLN A 216 16.42 -15.58 14.21
C GLN A 216 15.05 -15.11 14.69
N LYS A 217 14.98 -14.63 15.93
CA LYS A 217 13.79 -14.06 16.53
C LYS A 217 13.82 -12.53 16.38
N VAL A 218 12.74 -11.99 15.86
CA VAL A 218 12.49 -10.55 15.75
C VAL A 218 11.46 -10.13 16.79
N ILE A 219 11.74 -9.03 17.49
CA ILE A 219 10.86 -8.48 18.53
C ILE A 219 10.64 -7.00 18.23
N PHE A 220 9.38 -6.57 18.30
CA PHE A 220 9.00 -5.15 18.23
C PHE A 220 8.43 -4.72 19.57
N LYS A 221 8.78 -3.50 20.00
CA LYS A 221 8.33 -2.93 21.26
C LYS A 221 7.87 -1.49 21.09
N ILE A 222 6.84 -1.10 21.84
CA ILE A 222 6.39 0.29 21.98
C ILE A 222 6.61 0.68 23.45
N ASN A 223 7.38 1.74 23.71
CA ASN A 223 7.71 2.17 25.08
C ASN A 223 8.20 1.01 25.97
N ASP A 224 9.09 0.18 25.43
CA ASP A 224 9.63 -1.04 26.06
C ASP A 224 8.64 -2.21 26.29
N LEU A 225 7.35 -2.01 26.01
CA LEU A 225 6.35 -3.07 26.02
C LEU A 225 6.43 -3.89 24.73
N VAL A 226 6.54 -5.21 24.85
CA VAL A 226 6.56 -6.12 23.69
C VAL A 226 5.23 -6.05 22.95
N LEU A 227 5.29 -5.61 21.69
CA LEU A 227 4.17 -5.60 20.77
C LEU A 227 4.01 -6.94 20.06
N ASP A 228 5.12 -7.49 19.55
CA ASP A 228 5.14 -8.78 18.86
C ASP A 228 6.53 -9.41 18.95
N GLU A 229 6.57 -10.74 18.88
CA GLU A 229 7.78 -11.55 18.88
C GLU A 229 7.57 -12.74 17.94
N PHE A 230 8.45 -12.91 16.95
CA PHE A 230 8.27 -13.94 15.94
C PHE A 230 9.58 -14.40 15.32
N VAL A 231 9.56 -15.59 14.71
CA VAL A 231 10.59 -16.06 13.78
C VAL A 231 9.97 -16.04 12.38
N SER A 232 10.60 -15.32 11.44
CA SER A 232 10.07 -15.24 10.08
C SER A 232 10.20 -16.58 9.37
N ALA A 233 9.09 -17.05 8.77
CA ALA A 233 9.10 -18.25 7.94
C ALA A 233 9.90 -18.02 6.65
N GLU A 234 9.69 -16.87 6.02
CA GLU A 234 10.31 -16.44 4.78
C GLU A 234 11.44 -15.42 5.02
N ALA A 235 12.27 -15.18 4.01
CA ALA A 235 13.35 -14.19 4.08
C ALA A 235 12.84 -12.74 4.14
N VAL A 236 11.61 -12.47 3.68
CA VAL A 236 10.98 -11.15 3.74
C VAL A 236 9.67 -11.27 4.52
N PHE A 237 9.37 -10.24 5.33
CA PHE A 237 8.14 -10.18 6.11
C PHE A 237 7.46 -8.81 5.99
N GLU A 238 6.14 -8.81 6.17
CA GLU A 238 5.32 -7.63 6.44
C GLU A 238 4.50 -7.92 7.70
N LYS A 239 4.51 -7.00 8.64
CA LYS A 239 3.72 -7.05 9.87
C LYS A 239 2.84 -5.81 9.96
N SER A 240 1.62 -5.96 10.45
CA SER A 240 0.66 -4.87 10.58
C SER A 240 -0.07 -4.96 11.90
N TYR A 241 -0.15 -3.83 12.60
CA TYR A 241 -0.72 -3.74 13.93
C TYR A 241 -1.64 -2.52 14.02
N ASN A 242 -2.85 -2.71 14.52
CA ASN A 242 -3.71 -1.60 14.93
C ASN A 242 -3.30 -1.21 16.35
N ILE A 243 -2.51 -0.15 16.48
CA ILE A 243 -2.01 0.35 17.75
C ILE A 243 -3.08 1.22 18.39
N LYS A 244 -3.38 0.93 19.65
CA LYS A 244 -4.33 1.72 20.44
C LYS A 244 -3.63 2.93 21.05
N LYS A 245 -4.33 4.06 21.14
CA LYS A 245 -3.81 5.29 21.76
C LYS A 245 -3.14 5.02 23.11
N GLU A 246 -3.75 4.18 23.94
CA GLU A 246 -3.29 3.89 25.29
C GLU A 246 -1.91 3.19 25.32
N MET A 247 -1.51 2.52 24.23
CA MET A 247 -0.20 1.88 24.10
C MET A 247 0.92 2.89 23.87
N LEU A 248 0.60 4.06 23.30
CA LEU A 248 1.56 5.11 22.95
C LEU A 248 1.99 5.94 24.16
N GLY A 249 1.19 5.91 25.23
CA GLY A 249 1.38 6.75 26.41
C GLY A 249 0.94 8.20 26.19
N ASP A 250 1.24 9.06 27.17
CA ASP A 250 0.76 10.45 27.23
C ASP A 250 1.79 11.49 26.73
N LYS A 251 2.96 11.04 26.30
CA LYS A 251 4.02 11.91 25.77
C LYS A 251 3.73 12.28 24.31
N ASP A 252 4.28 13.41 23.87
CA ASP A 252 4.19 13.88 22.49
C ASP A 252 4.90 12.96 21.49
N GLU A 253 5.81 12.10 21.97
CA GLU A 253 6.53 11.09 21.18
C GLU A 253 6.58 9.76 21.94
N PHE A 254 6.67 8.66 21.21
CA PHE A 254 6.88 7.32 21.76
C PHE A 254 8.06 6.63 21.07
N SER A 255 8.62 5.60 21.71
CA SER A 255 9.73 4.84 21.13
C SER A 255 9.24 3.53 20.52
N LEU A 256 9.58 3.30 19.25
CA LEU A 256 9.51 1.98 18.62
C LEU A 256 10.90 1.35 18.68
N THR A 257 11.05 0.27 19.46
CA THR A 257 12.31 -0.48 19.56
C THR A 257 12.19 -1.79 18.79
N ILE A 258 13.17 -2.05 17.93
CA ILE A 258 13.24 -3.21 17.06
C ILE A 258 14.47 -4.01 17.45
N THR A 259 14.30 -5.27 17.85
CA THR A 259 15.41 -6.09 18.36
C THR A 259 15.43 -7.49 17.76
N THR A 260 16.59 -8.12 17.85
CA THR A 260 16.79 -9.53 17.52
C THR A 260 17.65 -10.25 18.55
N ASP A 261 17.46 -11.56 18.70
CA ASP A 261 18.28 -12.40 19.58
C ASP A 261 19.63 -12.78 18.94
N GLN A 262 19.71 -12.75 17.62
CA GLN A 262 20.85 -13.23 16.84
C GLN A 262 21.30 -12.20 15.81
N VAL A 263 22.60 -12.18 15.59
CA VAL A 263 23.31 -11.32 14.63
C VAL A 263 24.36 -12.14 13.92
N PHE A 264 24.77 -11.70 12.73
CA PHE A 264 25.81 -12.34 11.93
C PHE A 264 26.75 -11.28 11.35
N VAL A 265 27.93 -11.70 10.92
CA VAL A 265 28.88 -10.84 10.21
C VAL A 265 29.01 -11.36 8.78
N PRO A 266 28.58 -10.61 7.75
CA PRO A 266 28.57 -11.10 6.37
C PRO A 266 29.91 -11.67 5.89
N ALA A 267 31.02 -11.00 6.21
CA ALA A 267 32.37 -11.45 5.83
C ALA A 267 32.77 -12.82 6.44
N LYS A 268 32.12 -13.26 7.52
CA LYS A 268 32.37 -14.58 8.14
C LYS A 268 31.59 -15.72 7.50
N ILE A 269 30.50 -15.41 6.79
CA ILE A 269 29.60 -16.41 6.19
C ILE A 269 29.72 -16.45 4.66
N ASN A 270 30.11 -15.34 4.03
CA ASN A 270 30.30 -15.23 2.60
C ASN A 270 31.75 -14.78 2.33
N PRO A 271 32.64 -15.66 1.81
CA PRO A 271 34.02 -15.32 1.50
C PRO A 271 34.20 -14.18 0.49
N GLN A 272 33.16 -13.85 -0.28
CA GLN A 272 33.18 -12.73 -1.23
C GLN A 272 32.77 -11.40 -0.60
N SER A 273 32.17 -11.42 0.59
CA SER A 273 31.78 -10.22 1.31
C SER A 273 32.95 -9.66 2.10
N LYS A 274 33.12 -8.34 2.05
CA LYS A 274 34.06 -7.58 2.91
C LYS A 274 33.34 -6.82 4.02
N ASP A 275 32.03 -7.06 4.20
CA ASP A 275 31.22 -6.39 5.19
C ASP A 275 31.44 -7.03 6.58
N GLU A 276 32.10 -6.27 7.45
CA GLU A 276 32.47 -6.67 8.81
C GLU A 276 31.44 -6.21 9.87
N ARG A 277 30.35 -5.56 9.46
CA ARG A 277 29.29 -5.12 10.38
C ARG A 277 28.63 -6.30 11.06
N GLU A 278 28.20 -6.10 12.30
CA GLU A 278 27.34 -7.04 13.03
C GLU A 278 25.88 -6.75 12.67
N LEU A 279 25.31 -7.58 11.80
CA LEU A 279 23.98 -7.38 11.26
C LEU A 279 22.96 -8.31 11.93
N GLY A 280 21.88 -7.74 12.42
CA GLY A 280 20.68 -8.48 12.78
C GLY A 280 19.87 -8.79 11.54
N PHE A 281 19.09 -7.80 11.09
CA PHE A 281 18.22 -7.91 9.93
C PHE A 281 17.98 -6.51 9.33
N GLN A 282 17.30 -6.44 8.19
CA GLN A 282 17.02 -5.18 7.51
C GLN A 282 15.55 -4.78 7.66
N ILE A 283 15.29 -3.48 7.79
CA ILE A 283 13.97 -2.88 7.67
C ILE A 283 13.95 -2.02 6.42
N SER A 284 12.98 -2.27 5.53
CA SER A 284 12.80 -1.55 4.28
C SER A 284 11.68 -0.52 4.34
N PHE A 285 10.79 -0.63 5.32
CA PHE A 285 9.64 0.26 5.43
C PHE A 285 9.08 0.26 6.85
N ILE A 286 8.84 1.44 7.40
CA ILE A 286 8.03 1.66 8.60
C ILE A 286 6.98 2.70 8.24
N TYR A 287 5.72 2.38 8.49
CA TYR A 287 4.59 3.27 8.31
C TYR A 287 3.83 3.35 9.62
N PHE A 288 3.47 4.56 10.02
CA PHE A 288 2.67 4.80 11.21
C PHE A 288 1.68 5.94 10.98
N ARG A 289 0.37 5.63 10.93
CA ARG A 289 -0.69 6.63 10.76
C ARG A 289 -2.05 6.11 11.19
#